data_AF-A0A371GPF0-F1
#
_entry.id   AF-A0A371GPF0-F1
#
_cell.length_a   1.000
_cell.length_b   1.000
_cell.length_c   1.000
_cell.angle_alpha   90.00
_cell.angle_beta   90.00
_cell.angle_gamma   90.00
#
_symmetry.space_group_name_H-M   'P 1'
#
loop_
_entity.id
_entity.type
_entity.pdbx_description
1 polymer ?
#
loop_
_entity_poly.entity_id
_entity_poly.type
_entity_poly.pdbx_seq_one_letter_code
_entity_poly.pdbx_strand_id
1 'polypeptide(L)'
;MDLAQLNYTTTEKELLTIVFSLDKFRSYLLGSKIIVFSNHATLKFLLKKSDAKPKLIRWMLLLQEFNIETKDKKGVENPVVDHLSRIERESDPMPIQDEFPNEQLLQISMTTPWFADICNFVVTSQFPPETS
;
A
#
# COMPACT_ATOMS: atom_id res chain seq x y z
N MET A 1 -2.20 14.31 10.05
CA MET A 1 -2.99 13.14 10.54
C MET A 1 -4.42 13.60 10.75
N ASP A 2 -5.38 12.76 10.41
CA ASP A 2 -6.81 13.08 10.57
C ASP A 2 -7.21 13.07 12.06
N LEU A 3 -8.15 13.92 12.48
CA LEU A 3 -8.55 14.08 13.90
C LEU A 3 -9.02 12.75 14.52
N ALA A 4 -9.62 11.88 13.71
CA ALA A 4 -10.06 10.55 14.13
C ALA A 4 -8.89 9.60 14.47
N GLN A 5 -7.70 9.81 13.89
CA GLN A 5 -6.52 8.96 14.08
C GLN A 5 -5.75 9.28 15.38
N LEU A 6 -5.98 10.46 15.97
CA LEU A 6 -5.35 10.86 17.23
C LEU A 6 -5.78 9.97 18.40
N ASN A 7 -7.05 9.54 18.41
CA ASN A 7 -7.66 8.71 19.44
C ASN A 7 -7.31 7.22 19.38
N TYR A 8 -6.50 6.80 18.40
CA TYR A 8 -6.13 5.40 18.25
C TYR A 8 -5.14 4.98 19.34
N THR A 9 -5.31 3.76 19.84
CA THR A 9 -4.31 3.12 20.70
C THR A 9 -3.01 2.95 19.93
N THR A 10 -1.88 2.82 20.64
CA THR A 10 -0.56 2.60 20.04
C THR A 10 -0.58 1.41 19.08
N THR A 11 -1.27 0.33 19.44
CA THR A 11 -1.47 -0.87 18.60
C THR A 11 -2.28 -0.60 17.33
N GLU A 12 -3.34 0.21 17.41
CA GLU A 12 -4.13 0.58 16.23
C GLU A 12 -3.33 1.51 15.29
N LYS A 13 -2.46 2.36 15.84
CA LYS A 13 -1.55 3.21 15.06
C LYS A 13 -0.50 2.37 14.34
N GLU A 14 0.14 1.43 15.03
CA GLU A 14 1.11 0.50 14.42
C GLU A 14 0.48 -0.33 13.29
N LEU A 15 -0.71 -0.89 13.53
CA LEU A 15 -1.42 -1.64 12.50
C LEU A 15 -1.78 -0.76 11.30
N LEU A 16 -2.23 0.47 11.55
CA LEU A 16 -2.51 1.43 10.48
C LEU A 16 -1.26 1.74 9.66
N THR A 17 -0.10 1.91 10.29
CA THR A 17 1.18 2.13 9.58
C THR A 17 1.54 0.95 8.68
N ILE A 18 1.30 -0.29 9.13
CA ILE A 18 1.52 -1.49 8.32
C ILE A 18 0.56 -1.53 7.13
N VAL A 19 -0.75 -1.33 7.36
CA VAL A 19 -1.76 -1.30 6.30
C VAL A 19 -1.42 -0.23 5.26
N PHE A 20 -1.07 0.97 5.72
CA PHE A 20 -0.66 2.07 4.85
C PHE A 20 0.57 1.70 4.01
N SER A 21 1.60 1.12 4.62
CA SER A 21 2.81 0.72 3.90
C SER A 21 2.54 -0.36 2.86
N LEU A 22 1.69 -1.35 3.18
CA LEU A 22 1.35 -2.42 2.25
C LEU A 22 0.55 -1.94 1.06
N ASP A 23 -0.42 -1.04 1.29
CA ASP A 23 -1.19 -0.42 0.22
C ASP A 23 -0.29 0.45 -0.67
N LYS A 24 0.58 1.23 -0.03
CA LYS A 24 1.54 2.12 -0.70
C LYS A 24 2.53 1.34 -1.57
N PHE A 25 3.04 0.20 -1.10
CA PHE A 25 3.98 -0.64 -1.85
C PHE A 25 3.31 -1.82 -2.56
N ARG A 26 1.99 -1.78 -2.76
CA ARG A 26 1.19 -2.89 -3.30
C ARG A 26 1.77 -3.47 -4.59
N SER A 27 2.16 -2.62 -5.54
CA SER A 27 2.73 -3.04 -6.84
C SER A 27 4.01 -3.87 -6.72
N TYR A 28 4.80 -3.67 -5.66
CA TYR A 28 6.04 -4.40 -5.41
C TYR A 28 5.83 -5.65 -4.55
N LEU A 29 4.80 -5.62 -3.71
CA LEU A 29 4.58 -6.63 -2.67
C LEU A 29 3.58 -7.72 -3.09
N LEU A 30 2.71 -7.44 -4.06
CA LEU A 30 1.73 -8.39 -4.55
C LEU A 30 2.43 -9.64 -5.11
N GLY A 31 1.96 -10.83 -4.70
CA GLY A 31 2.53 -12.11 -5.13
C GLY A 31 3.87 -12.50 -4.48
N SER A 32 4.48 -11.62 -3.68
CA SER A 32 5.71 -11.89 -2.95
C SER A 32 5.44 -12.28 -1.49
N LYS A 33 6.36 -13.05 -0.89
CA LYS A 33 6.32 -13.34 0.55
C LYS A 33 6.89 -12.16 1.32
N ILE A 34 6.08 -11.56 2.20
CA ILE A 34 6.43 -10.35 2.94
C ILE A 34 6.74 -10.75 4.38
N ILE A 35 7.87 -10.30 4.92
CA ILE A 35 8.21 -10.50 6.32
C ILE A 35 8.12 -9.15 7.03
N VAL A 36 7.15 -9.01 7.92
CA VAL A 36 6.98 -7.79 8.72
C VAL A 36 7.64 -8.01 10.08
N PHE A 37 8.67 -7.22 10.34
CA PHE A 37 9.32 -7.15 11.65
C PHE A 37 8.63 -6.08 12.49
N SER A 38 7.99 -6.48 13.58
CA SER A 38 7.46 -5.56 14.57
C SER A 38 8.02 -5.88 15.95
N ASN A 39 8.15 -4.85 16.78
CA ASN A 39 8.52 -4.94 18.19
C ASN A 39 7.33 -5.31 19.10
N HIS A 40 6.12 -5.45 18.54
CA HIS A 40 4.91 -5.67 19.31
C HIS A 40 4.30 -7.04 19.02
N ALA A 41 4.51 -7.99 19.94
CA ALA A 41 3.87 -9.32 19.92
C ALA A 41 2.34 -9.25 19.73
N THR A 42 1.73 -8.15 20.13
CA THR A 42 0.28 -7.89 20.02
C THR A 42 -0.22 -7.83 18.58
N LEU A 43 0.57 -7.47 17.57
CA LEU A 43 0.13 -7.55 16.16
C LEU A 43 -0.17 -8.99 15.75
N LYS A 44 0.64 -9.94 16.20
CA LYS A 44 0.41 -11.38 15.96
C LYS A 44 -0.88 -11.85 16.62
N PHE A 45 -1.23 -11.28 17.77
CA PHE A 45 -2.51 -11.55 18.44
C PHE A 45 -3.68 -10.84 17.76
N LEU A 46 -3.48 -9.63 17.26
CA LEU A 46 -4.53 -8.81 16.63
C LEU A 46 -4.94 -9.39 15.27
N LEU A 47 -3.99 -9.91 14.48
CA LEU A 47 -4.30 -10.66 13.26
C LEU A 47 -5.08 -11.96 13.52
N LYS A 48 -4.88 -12.57 14.69
CA LYS A 48 -5.63 -13.78 15.11
C LYS A 48 -6.98 -13.44 15.74
N LYS A 49 -7.08 -12.29 16.39
CA LYS A 49 -8.26 -11.81 17.09
C LYS A 49 -8.99 -10.84 16.18
N SER A 50 -9.81 -11.39 15.30
CA SER A 50 -10.71 -10.61 14.47
C SER A 50 -11.82 -9.99 15.33
N ASP A 51 -11.49 -8.96 16.10
CA ASP A 51 -12.45 -8.25 16.94
C ASP A 51 -13.50 -7.57 16.05
N ALA A 52 -14.78 -7.68 16.44
CA ALA A 52 -15.96 -7.32 15.65
C ALA A 52 -16.10 -5.83 15.24
N LYS A 53 -15.10 -4.99 15.53
CA LYS A 53 -15.10 -3.59 15.08
C LYS A 53 -15.00 -3.56 13.54
N PRO A 54 -15.95 -2.94 12.82
CA PRO A 54 -15.96 -2.92 11.35
C PRO A 54 -14.65 -2.43 10.72
N LYS A 55 -13.97 -1.49 11.39
CA LYS A 55 -12.67 -0.96 11.00
C LYS A 55 -11.57 -2.03 10.92
N LEU A 56 -11.47 -2.89 11.94
CA LEU A 56 -10.44 -3.94 11.98
C LEU A 56 -10.73 -5.03 10.94
N ILE A 57 -12.01 -5.37 10.74
CA ILE A 57 -12.44 -6.30 9.69
C ILE A 57 -11.99 -5.80 8.32
N ARG A 58 -12.21 -4.51 8.02
CA ARG A 58 -11.76 -3.91 6.76
C ARG A 58 -10.25 -4.03 6.55
N TRP A 59 -9.47 -3.80 7.61
CA TRP A 59 -8.01 -3.94 7.55
C TRP A 59 -7.57 -5.39 7.38
N MET A 60 -8.21 -6.35 8.06
CA MET A 60 -7.92 -7.78 7.88
C MET A 60 -8.19 -8.24 6.45
N LEU A 61 -9.28 -7.80 5.83
CA LEU A 61 -9.58 -8.12 4.43
C LEU A 61 -8.49 -7.62 3.49
N LEU A 62 -7.96 -6.41 3.73
CA LEU A 62 -6.86 -5.85 2.94
C LEU A 62 -5.57 -6.66 3.15
N LEU A 63 -5.27 -7.03 4.40
CA LEU A 63 -4.07 -7.81 4.73
C LEU A 63 -4.12 -9.24 4.17
N GLN A 64 -5.30 -9.80 3.97
CA GLN A 64 -5.50 -11.15 3.41
C GLN A 64 -5.02 -11.26 1.95
N GLU A 65 -4.97 -10.15 1.22
CA GLU A 65 -4.44 -10.12 -0.15
C GLU A 65 -2.93 -10.44 -0.21
N PHE A 66 -2.22 -10.22 0.90
CA PHE A 66 -0.77 -10.35 0.96
C PHE A 66 -0.33 -11.58 1.75
N ASN A 67 0.76 -12.23 1.31
CA ASN A 67 1.38 -13.33 2.04
C ASN A 67 2.34 -12.80 3.12
N ILE A 68 1.77 -12.36 4.25
CA ILE A 68 2.51 -11.72 5.34
C ILE A 68 2.91 -12.72 6.42
N GLU A 69 4.20 -12.80 6.70
CA GLU A 69 4.77 -13.48 7.86
C GLU A 69 5.19 -12.44 8.91
N THR A 70 4.59 -12.46 10.09
CA THR A 70 4.97 -11.56 11.19
C THR A 70 6.07 -12.21 12.03
N LYS A 71 7.21 -11.51 12.15
CA LYS A 71 8.31 -11.88 13.05
C LYS A 71 8.44 -10.81 14.12
N ASP A 72 8.47 -11.26 15.38
CA ASP A 72 8.76 -10.38 16.49
C ASP A 72 10.27 -10.12 16.52
N LYS A 73 10.66 -8.86 16.54
CA LYS A 73 12.05 -8.44 16.67
C LYS A 73 12.14 -7.47 17.83
N LYS A 74 12.92 -7.83 18.85
CA LYS A 74 13.08 -7.02 20.06
C LYS A 74 13.56 -5.62 19.66
N GLY A 75 13.01 -4.56 20.27
CA GLY A 75 13.31 -3.16 19.88
C GLY A 75 14.81 -2.81 19.84
N VAL A 76 15.63 -3.47 20.67
CA VAL A 76 17.09 -3.34 20.69
C VAL A 76 17.74 -3.77 19.37
N GLU A 77 17.13 -4.69 18.65
CA GLU A 77 17.62 -5.20 17.36
C GLU A 77 17.01 -4.45 16.16
N ASN A 78 16.11 -3.48 16.39
CA ASN A 78 15.52 -2.64 15.35
C ASN A 78 15.76 -1.14 15.61
N PRO A 79 17.03 -0.70 15.74
CA PRO A 79 17.36 0.67 16.10
C PRO A 79 16.84 1.67 15.05
N VAL A 80 16.86 1.31 13.76
CA VAL A 80 16.38 2.18 12.68
C VAL A 80 14.92 2.57 12.87
N VAL A 81 14.05 1.62 13.18
CA VAL A 81 12.62 1.90 13.40
C VAL A 81 12.39 2.63 14.72
N ASP A 82 13.12 2.29 15.79
CA ASP A 82 13.02 3.01 17.07
C ASP A 82 13.44 4.48 16.91
N HIS A 83 14.51 4.74 16.17
CA HIS A 83 14.94 6.11 15.86
C HIS A 83 13.91 6.84 14.99
N LEU A 84 13.43 6.24 13.90
CA LEU A 84 12.45 6.86 13.00
C LEU A 84 11.09 7.13 13.67
N SER A 85 10.67 6.28 14.60
CA SER A 85 9.40 6.45 15.32
C SER A 85 9.46 7.53 16.40
N ARG A 86 10.65 7.89 16.88
CA ARG A 86 10.88 8.94 17.87
C ARG A 86 11.13 10.33 17.27
N ILE A 87 11.35 10.42 15.96
CA ILE A 87 11.46 11.72 15.30
C ILE A 87 10.08 12.37 15.34
N GLU A 88 9.95 13.39 16.20
CA GLU A 88 8.78 14.27 16.20
C GLU A 88 8.74 14.97 14.83
N ARG A 89 7.65 14.74 14.09
CA ARG A 89 7.37 15.57 12.93
C ARG A 89 6.80 16.89 13.44
N GLU A 90 7.51 17.99 13.21
CA GLU A 90 6.87 19.30 13.18
C GLU A 90 5.70 19.21 12.19
N SER A 91 4.59 19.88 12.48
CA SER A 91 3.44 19.90 11.59
C SER A 91 3.81 20.70 10.35
N ASP A 92 4.49 20.07 9.41
CA ASP A 92 4.81 20.68 8.13
C ASP A 92 3.48 21.07 7.46
N PRO A 93 3.30 22.35 7.08
CA PRO A 93 2.10 22.80 6.39
C PRO A 93 2.02 22.27 4.95
N MET A 94 3.08 21.61 4.47
CA MET A 94 3.14 21.05 3.13
C MET A 94 2.35 19.73 3.08
N PRO A 95 1.41 19.56 2.13
CA PRO A 95 0.76 18.27 1.93
C PRO A 95 1.80 17.18 1.65
N ILE A 96 1.58 15.99 2.20
CA ILE A 96 2.42 14.81 1.96
C ILE A 96 2.40 14.54 0.46
N GLN A 97 3.57 14.57 -0.18
CA GLN A 97 3.72 14.13 -1.57
C GLN A 97 3.58 12.60 -1.61
N ASP A 98 2.35 12.15 -1.81
CA ASP A 98 1.97 10.73 -1.89
C ASP A 98 2.24 10.14 -3.30
N GLU A 99 3.04 10.78 -4.14
CA GLU A 99 3.36 10.30 -5.48
C GLU A 99 4.73 9.61 -5.49
N PHE A 100 4.81 8.42 -6.09
CA PHE A 100 6.12 7.81 -6.32
C PHE A 100 6.72 8.29 -7.64
N PRO A 101 8.05 8.51 -7.71
CA PRO A 101 8.69 8.93 -8.96
C PRO A 101 8.49 7.94 -10.13
N ASN A 102 8.16 6.68 -9.82
CA ASN A 102 7.98 5.60 -10.78
C ASN A 102 6.54 5.06 -10.86
N GLU A 103 5.55 5.75 -10.27
CA GLU A 103 4.15 5.30 -10.32
C GLU A 103 3.64 5.18 -11.77
N GLN A 104 4.17 6.04 -12.65
CA GLN A 104 3.87 6.06 -14.08
C GLN A 104 4.57 4.96 -14.89
N LEU A 105 5.52 4.19 -14.35
CA LEU A 105 6.18 3.10 -15.10
C LEU A 105 5.22 1.95 -15.44
N LEU A 106 4.12 1.81 -14.70
CA LEU A 106 3.03 0.87 -14.99
C LEU A 106 1.88 1.52 -15.76
N GLN A 107 1.97 2.84 -16.01
CA GLN A 107 1.02 3.54 -16.84
C GLN A 107 1.36 3.21 -18.29
N ILE A 108 0.65 2.23 -18.85
CA ILE A 108 0.62 2.04 -20.30
C ILE A 108 0.06 3.35 -20.85
N SER A 109 0.93 4.21 -21.40
CA SER A 109 0.46 5.25 -22.30
C SER A 109 -0.28 4.51 -23.38
N MET A 110 -1.61 4.58 -23.37
CA MET A 110 -2.49 4.01 -24.39
C MET A 110 -2.25 4.78 -25.69
N THR A 111 -1.05 4.65 -26.24
CA THR A 111 -0.84 4.78 -27.67
C THR A 111 -1.71 3.69 -28.27
N THR A 112 -2.54 4.05 -29.24
CA THR A 112 -3.24 3.07 -30.04
C THR A 112 -2.23 2.03 -30.47
N PRO A 113 -2.41 0.74 -30.12
CA PRO A 113 -1.48 -0.30 -30.53
C PRO A 113 -1.27 -0.21 -32.04
N TRP A 114 -0.06 -0.45 -32.53
CA TRP A 114 0.25 -0.32 -33.97
C TRP A 114 -0.66 -1.18 -34.88
N PHE A 115 -1.33 -2.19 -34.31
CA PHE A 115 -2.29 -3.07 -34.98
C PHE A 115 -3.76 -2.66 -34.82
N ALA A 116 -4.08 -1.62 -34.03
CA ALA A 116 -5.45 -1.22 -33.72
C ALA A 116 -6.25 -0.88 -34.98
N ASP A 117 -5.63 -0.21 -35.95
CA ASP A 117 -6.26 0.14 -37.22
C ASP A 117 -6.54 -1.09 -38.10
N ILE A 118 -5.66 -2.10 -38.03
CA ILE A 118 -5.84 -3.38 -38.75
C ILE A 118 -7.04 -4.13 -38.15
N CYS A 119 -7.11 -4.23 -36.82
CA CYS A 119 -8.23 -4.88 -36.14
C CYS A 119 -9.55 -4.15 -36.42
N ASN A 120 -9.54 -2.81 -36.40
CA ASN A 120 -10.71 -2.01 -36.74
C ASN A 120 -11.16 -2.25 -38.19
N PHE A 121 -10.24 -2.26 -39.16
CA PHE A 121 -10.57 -2.57 -40.56
C PHE A 121 -11.16 -3.97 -40.75
N VAL A 122 -10.62 -5.00 -40.09
CA VAL A 122 -11.16 -6.37 -40.17
C VAL A 122 -12.60 -6.44 -39.65
N VAL A 123 -12.93 -5.65 -38.63
CA VAL A 123 -14.24 -5.67 -37.98
C VAL A 123 -15.26 -4.77 -38.70
N THR A 124 -14.84 -3.58 -39.14
CA THR A 124 -15.75 -2.55 -39.67
C THR A 124 -15.67 -2.37 -41.18
N SER A 125 -14.65 -2.93 -41.84
CA SER A 125 -14.30 -2.68 -43.25
C SER A 125 -14.10 -1.19 -43.59
N GLN A 126 -13.81 -0.36 -42.58
CA GLN A 126 -13.56 1.06 -42.74
C GLN A 126 -12.08 1.36 -42.55
N PHE A 127 -11.52 2.17 -43.45
CA PHE A 127 -10.15 2.64 -43.36
C PHE A 127 -10.01 3.69 -42.24
N PRO A 128 -8.86 3.73 -41.53
CA PRO A 128 -8.61 4.78 -40.55
C PRO A 128 -8.65 6.16 -41.22
N PRO A 129 -9.15 7.21 -40.52
CA PRO A 129 -9.09 8.58 -41.04
C PRO A 129 -7.62 8.97 -41.24
N GLU A 130 -7.28 9.52 -42.40
CA GLU A 130 -5.89 9.86 -42.71
C GLU A 130 -5.30 10.77 -41.62
N THR A 131 -4.17 10.34 -41.06
CA THR A 131 -3.43 11.10 -40.04
C THR A 131 -2.87 12.35 -40.68
N SER A 132 -3.34 13.53 -40.27
CA SER A 132 -2.73 14.84 -40.57
C SER A 132 -1.43 15.05 -39.80
#